data_AF-A0A081RZS0-F1
#
_entry.id   AF-A0A081RZS0-F1
#
_cell.length_a   1.000
_cell.length_b   1.000
_cell.length_c   1.000
_cell.angle_alpha   90.00
_cell.angle_beta   90.00
_cell.angle_gamma   90.00
#
_symmetry.space_group_name_H-M   'P 1'
#
loop_
_entity.id
_entity.type
_entity.pdbx_description
1 polymer ?
#
loop_
_entity_poly.entity_id
_entity_poly.type
_entity_poly.pdbx_seq_one_letter_code
_entity_poly.pdbx_strand_id
1 'polypeptide(L)' 'MVNNVDVTLRDGGYLNNFNFTTEYAIKHVEALTKSGVEWSEIGYRNGSFKPISSTTAVLTFFNRKDTHRKA' A
#
# COMPACT_ATOMS: atom_id res chain seq x y z
N MET A 1 8.42 -11.49 19.11
CA MET A 1 7.47 -10.42 18.71
C MET A 1 7.18 -10.60 17.24
N VAL A 2 5.91 -10.64 16.84
CA VAL A 2 5.49 -10.84 15.44
C VAL A 2 5.06 -9.49 14.87
N ASN A 3 5.59 -9.13 13.72
CA ASN A 3 5.21 -7.91 13.00
C ASN A 3 4.29 -8.29 11.85
N ASN A 4 3.07 -7.75 11.85
CA ASN A 4 2.10 -7.97 10.77
C ASN A 4 2.30 -6.92 9.68
N VAL A 5 2.35 -7.39 8.43
CA VAL A 5 2.38 -6.55 7.24
C VAL A 5 1.20 -6.89 6.35
N ASP A 6 0.43 -5.87 5.96
CA ASP A 6 -0.59 -6.00 4.92
C ASP A 6 0.06 -5.82 3.55
N VAL A 7 -0.18 -6.76 2.63
CA VAL A 7 0.31 -6.70 1.24
C VAL A 7 -0.85 -6.71 0.25
N THR A 8 -2.08 -6.43 0.71
CA THR A 8 -3.29 -6.60 -0.09
C THR A 8 -3.28 -5.75 -1.35
N LEU A 9 -2.91 -4.47 -1.25
CA LEU A 9 -2.87 -3.56 -2.40
C LEU A 9 -1.75 -3.93 -3.38
N ARG A 10 -0.58 -4.36 -2.88
CA ARG A 10 0.53 -4.82 -3.71
C ARG A 10 0.23 -6.13 -4.43
N ASP A 11 -0.24 -7.13 -3.69
CA ASP A 11 -0.40 -8.50 -4.19
C ASP A 11 -1.72 -8.65 -4.96
N GLY A 12 -2.81 -8.09 -4.43
CA GLY A 12 -4.07 -7.96 -5.16
C GLY A 12 -3.94 -7.05 -6.39
N GLY A 13 -3.09 -6.02 -6.32
CA GLY A 13 -2.76 -5.17 -7.46
C GLY A 13 -2.08 -5.93 -8.59
N TYR A 14 -1.25 -6.92 -8.29
CA TYR A 14 -0.65 -7.77 -9.31
C TYR A 14 -1.71 -8.55 -10.11
N LEU A 15 -2.76 -9.04 -9.45
CA LEU A 15 -3.86 -9.76 -10.11
C LEU A 15 -4.87 -8.83 -10.80
N ASN A 16 -5.03 -7.61 -10.29
CA ASN A 16 -6.02 -6.63 -10.76
C ASN A 16 -5.39 -5.48 -11.58
N ASN A 17 -4.17 -5.65 -12.11
CA ASN A 17 -3.44 -4.61 -12.86
C ASN A 17 -3.34 -3.25 -12.12
N PHE A 18 -3.27 -3.27 -10.79
CA PHE A 18 -3.30 -2.09 -9.92
C PHE A 18 -4.52 -1.18 -10.14
N ASN A 19 -5.62 -1.75 -10.67
CA ASN A 19 -6.84 -1.03 -10.94
C ASN A 19 -7.73 -0.92 -9.69
N PHE A 20 -7.22 -0.25 -8.67
CA PHE A 20 -7.99 0.17 -7.51
C PHE A 20 -8.33 1.65 -7.65
N THR A 21 -9.54 2.03 -7.23
CA THR A 21 -9.85 3.46 -7.12
C THR A 21 -9.02 4.06 -5.98
N THR A 22 -8.66 5.33 -6.11
CA THR A 22 -7.94 6.07 -5.07
C THR A 22 -8.72 6.05 -3.75
N GLU A 23 -10.04 6.16 -3.81
CA GLU A 23 -10.91 6.13 -2.62
C GLU A 23 -10.87 4.79 -1.91
N TYR A 24 -10.81 3.68 -2.67
CA TYR A 24 -10.67 2.34 -2.10
C TYR A 24 -9.32 2.20 -1.40
N ALA A 25 -8.23 2.58 -2.06
CA ALA A 25 -6.89 2.48 -1.51
C ALA A 25 -6.74 3.30 -0.20
N ILE A 26 -7.28 4.52 -0.17
CA ILE A 26 -7.28 5.37 1.04
C ILE A 26 -8.07 4.71 2.17
N LYS A 27 -9.31 4.28 1.91
CA LYS A 27 -10.17 3.64 2.93
C LYS A 27 -9.55 2.34 3.48
N HIS A 28 -8.88 1.58 2.62
CA HIS A 28 -8.16 0.37 3.03
C HIS A 28 -7.03 0.69 4.01
N VAL A 29 -6.16 1.64 3.66
CA VAL A 29 -5.05 2.07 4.54
C VAL A 29 -5.56 2.67 5.86
N GLU A 30 -6.64 3.44 5.83
CA GLU A 30 -7.28 3.96 7.05
C GLU A 30 -7.81 2.83 7.95
N ALA A 31 -8.45 1.82 7.36
CA ALA A 31 -8.96 0.66 8.10
C ALA A 31 -7.82 -0.14 8.74
N LEU A 32 -6.72 -0.38 8.00
CA LEU A 32 -5.51 -1.02 8.52
C LEU A 32 -4.93 -0.23 9.70
N THR A 33 -4.81 1.08 9.56
CA THR A 33 -4.32 1.98 10.62
C THR A 33 -5.20 1.89 11.87
N LYS A 34 -6.53 1.91 11.71
CA LYS A 34 -7.50 1.77 12.82
C LYS A 34 -7.44 0.39 13.47
N SER A 35 -7.15 -0.66 12.71
CA SER A 35 -7.00 -2.04 13.21
C SER A 35 -5.67 -2.31 13.91
N GLY A 36 -4.73 -1.36 13.89
CA GLY A 36 -3.42 -1.50 14.54
C GLY A 36 -2.37 -2.22 13.68
N VAL A 37 -2.61 -2.36 12.38
CA VAL A 37 -1.59 -2.85 11.45
C VAL A 37 -0.55 -1.74 11.25
N GLU A 38 0.71 -2.06 11.54
CA GLU A 38 1.79 -1.07 11.54
C GLU A 38 2.45 -0.88 10.16
N TRP A 39 2.34 -1.90 9.30
CA TRP A 39 3.00 -1.93 8.00
C TRP A 39 2.01 -2.32 6.90
N SER A 40 1.94 -1.50 5.86
CA SER A 40 1.14 -1.78 4.66
C SER A 40 1.96 -1.51 3.40
N GLU A 41 1.99 -2.46 2.48
CA GLU A 41 2.65 -2.36 1.18
C GLU A 41 1.59 -2.04 0.09
N ILE A 42 1.74 -0.86 -0.52
CA ILE A 42 0.73 -0.32 -1.44
C ILE A 42 1.00 -0.63 -2.93
N GLY A 43 2.22 -1.06 -3.26
CA GLY A 43 2.62 -1.38 -4.64
C GLY A 43 4.13 -1.44 -4.84
N TYR A 44 4.55 -1.74 -6.06
CA TYR A 44 5.96 -1.73 -6.44
C TYR A 44 6.50 -0.30 -6.56
N ARG A 45 7.83 -0.12 -6.66
CA ARG A 45 8.44 1.13 -7.15
C ARG A 45 9.21 0.78 -8.41
N ASN A 46 8.95 1.50 -9.50
CA ASN A 46 9.49 1.22 -10.86
C ASN A 46 8.85 0.04 -11.62
N GLY A 47 7.58 -0.30 -11.34
CA GLY A 47 6.84 -1.34 -12.07
C GLY A 47 7.03 -2.75 -11.50
N SER A 48 6.26 -3.71 -12.01
CA SER A 48 6.42 -5.13 -11.65
C SER A 48 7.61 -5.76 -12.41
N PHE A 49 8.08 -6.94 -12.00
CA PHE A 49 9.12 -7.69 -12.72
C PHE A 49 8.80 -7.93 -14.20
N LYS A 50 7.51 -7.84 -14.59
CA LYS A 50 7.10 -7.61 -15.98
C LYS A 50 6.73 -6.13 -16.15
N PRO A 51 7.27 -5.42 -17.16
CA PRO A 51 6.91 -4.03 -17.40
C PRO A 51 5.40 -3.94 -17.66
N ILE A 52 4.68 -3.32 -16.74
CA ILE A 52 3.26 -3.00 -16.90
C ILE A 52 3.23 -1.63 -17.58
N SER A 53 2.56 -1.53 -18.73
CA SER A 53 2.57 -0.34 -19.60
C SER A 53 2.02 0.94 -18.97
N SER A 54 1.35 0.84 -17.83
CA SER A 54 0.70 1.97 -17.20
C SER A 54 0.83 1.87 -15.68
N THR A 55 1.22 3.01 -15.09
CA THR A 55 1.01 3.40 -13.69
C THR A 55 2.27 3.38 -12.82
N THR A 56 2.60 4.59 -12.38
CA THR A 56 3.58 4.97 -11.35
C THR A 56 3.44 4.07 -10.14
N ALA A 57 4.41 3.19 -9.98
CA ALA A 57 4.51 2.34 -8.81
C ALA A 57 5.26 3.16 -7.73
N VAL A 58 4.62 3.40 -6.57
CA VAL A 58 5.25 4.04 -5.41
C VAL A 58 5.33 3.04 -4.26
N LEU A 59 6.54 2.62 -3.91
CA LEU A 59 6.82 1.96 -2.63
C LEU A 59 6.83 3.03 -1.55
N THR A 60 5.66 3.32 -0.98
CA THR A 60 5.54 4.14 0.22
C THR A 60 5.29 3.20 1.39
N PHE A 61 6.30 3.00 2.24
CA PHE A 61 6.08 2.49 3.57
C PHE A 61 5.41 3.60 4.38
N PHE A 62 4.18 3.38 4.83
CA PHE A 62 3.51 4.30 5.73
C PHE A 62 3.61 3.73 7.14
N ASN A 63 4.48 4.30 7.98
CA ASN A 63 4.54 3.89 9.37
C ASN A 63 3.49 4.67 10.17
N ARG A 64 2.80 4.01 11.10
CA ARG A 64 1.91 4.71 12.05
C ARG A 64 2.62 5.87 12.76
N LYS A 65 3.92 5.75 13.08
CA LYS A 65 4.70 6.83 13.71
C LYS A 65 4.93 8.04 12.78
N ASP A 66 4.76 7.89 11.48
CA ASP A 66 4.85 9.00 10.53
C ASP A 66 3.60 9.91 10.58
N THR A 67 2.47 9.43 11.11
CA THR A 67 1.25 10.25 11.30
C THR A 67 1.41 11.38 12.32
N HIS A 68 2.49 11.38 13.13
CA HIS A 68 2.81 12.46 14.07
C HIS A 68 3.84 13.48 13.54
N ARG A 69 4.35 13.34 12.31
CA ARG A 69 5.16 14.39 11.66
C ARG A 69 4.26 15.40 10.91
N LYS A 70 3.65 16.26 11.72
CA LYS A 70 3.25 17.67 11.52
C LYS A 70 2.40 18.10 10.32
N ALA A 71 1.39 18.92 10.64
CA ALA A 71 1.57 20.37 10.49
C ALA A 71 1.76 20.97 11.89
#